data_AF-A0A2A4PAP9-F1
#
_entry.id   AF-A0A2A4PAP9-F1
#
_cell.length_a   1.000
_cell.length_b   1.000
_cell.length_c   1.000
_cell.angle_alpha   90.00
_cell.angle_beta   90.00
_cell.angle_gamma   90.00
#
_symmetry.space_group_name_H-M   'P 1'
#
loop_
_entity.id
_entity.type
_entity.pdbx_description
1 polymer ?
#
loop_
_entity_poly.entity_id
_entity_poly.type
_entity_poly.pdbx_seq_one_letter_code
_entity_poly.pdbx_strand_id
1 'polypeptide(L)'
;MVQPRTRPLCCGPPFFDASAMKTDAGQVTDGDITIDSNHETPDQIAIAFQDDPPTTEDTAAVSADPVEAAPVAEEPAQPAKRKRRSDPTEAVKSAIAKQREAERRADAAESKVQALSAAGAPTPPETQTAPDPVPPSWSRFKEMPGVPKPDQFTAYEDYSMALAEFVSDAKQGEQRAAHEQRQVAQQQQVQLDRWSKTLDEARQTDPAFDDSLNLDTPMSMPMQHLAMESPQGIEILKWLSAHPDDAQRISTLHPAEAYREMGKLEARLEAASPPVSGPARVVSSAKAPIKPLGTSPPVEDPFEITDDLSMDEHFRRMNAADRQAGRL
;
A
#
# COMPACT_ATOMS: atom_id res chain seq x y z
N MET A 1 21.97 45.50 57.87
CA MET A 1 22.07 44.04 57.66
C MET A 1 20.69 43.53 57.30
N VAL A 2 20.55 42.74 56.23
CA VAL A 2 19.25 42.27 55.72
C VAL A 2 19.14 40.76 55.95
N GLN A 3 18.05 40.30 56.56
CA GLN A 3 17.76 38.87 56.68
C GLN A 3 16.92 38.38 55.49
N PRO A 4 17.26 37.23 54.87
CA PRO A 4 16.45 36.66 53.80
C PRO A 4 15.18 35.99 54.37
N ARG A 5 14.04 36.21 53.71
CA ARG A 5 12.77 35.54 54.05
C ARG A 5 12.68 34.17 53.38
N THR A 6 12.80 33.09 54.14
CA THR A 6 12.39 31.75 53.70
C THR A 6 10.86 31.64 53.69
N ARG A 7 10.29 31.17 52.57
CA ARG A 7 8.89 30.71 52.47
C ARG A 7 8.86 29.18 52.54
N PRO A 8 7.99 28.56 53.34
CA PRO A 8 7.74 27.13 53.25
C PRO A 8 6.92 26.81 51.98
N LEU A 9 7.25 25.69 51.33
CA LEU A 9 6.45 25.09 50.27
C LEU A 9 5.43 24.14 50.91
N CYS A 10 4.14 24.40 50.71
CA CYS A 10 3.07 23.47 51.09
C CYS A 10 2.70 22.60 49.87
N CYS A 11 3.16 21.35 49.84
CA CYS A 11 2.61 20.36 48.92
C CYS A 11 1.23 19.90 49.42
N GLY A 12 0.19 20.09 48.60
CA GLY A 12 -1.09 19.43 48.74
C GLY A 12 -1.23 18.33 47.68
N PRO A 13 -1.69 17.11 48.02
CA PRO A 13 -1.91 16.06 47.04
C PRO A 13 -3.19 16.29 46.23
N PRO A 14 -3.24 15.90 44.94
CA PRO A 14 -4.49 15.86 44.19
C PRO A 14 -5.37 14.72 44.69
N PHE A 15 -6.63 15.03 45.02
CA PHE A 15 -7.66 14.00 45.23
C PHE A 15 -8.03 13.39 43.87
N PHE A 16 -7.82 12.08 43.73
CA PHE A 16 -8.54 11.29 42.72
C PHE A 16 -9.87 10.86 43.32
N ASP A 17 -10.97 11.41 42.81
CA ASP A 17 -12.31 10.87 43.08
C ASP A 17 -12.57 9.70 42.12
N ALA A 18 -13.15 8.61 42.63
CA ALA A 18 -13.25 7.34 41.94
C ALA A 18 -14.65 6.74 42.14
N SER A 19 -15.59 7.10 41.27
CA SER A 19 -16.95 6.56 41.31
C SER A 19 -17.62 6.53 39.94
N ALA A 20 -18.58 5.61 39.79
CA ALA A 20 -19.55 5.52 38.69
C ALA A 20 -19.01 5.30 37.25
N MET A 21 -18.21 4.24 37.03
CA MET A 21 -18.26 3.56 35.73
C MET A 21 -19.61 2.84 35.60
N LYS A 22 -20.51 3.40 34.77
CA LYS A 22 -21.73 2.71 34.31
C LYS A 22 -21.45 2.07 32.96
N THR A 23 -21.61 0.76 32.86
CA THR A 23 -21.62 0.04 31.58
C THR A 23 -22.93 0.32 30.86
N ASP A 24 -22.90 1.18 29.84
CA ASP A 24 -24.02 1.35 28.92
C ASP A 24 -23.87 0.35 27.76
N ALA A 25 -24.87 -0.50 27.57
CA ALA A 25 -24.87 -1.54 26.54
C ALA A 25 -25.40 -0.96 25.22
N GLY A 26 -24.55 -0.21 24.52
CA GLY A 26 -24.89 0.43 23.26
C GLY A 26 -25.42 -0.58 22.24
N GLN A 27 -26.69 -0.43 21.85
CA GLN A 27 -27.32 -1.26 20.83
C GLN A 27 -26.68 -0.97 19.47
N VAL A 28 -26.19 -2.01 18.78
CA VAL A 28 -25.85 -1.90 17.36
C VAL A 28 -27.15 -1.93 16.57
N THR A 29 -27.47 -0.81 15.91
CA THR A 29 -28.61 -0.70 14.98
C THR A 29 -28.24 -1.28 13.63
N ASP A 30 -29.12 -2.09 13.02
CA ASP A 30 -28.93 -2.61 11.67
C ASP A 30 -28.67 -1.48 10.65
N GLY A 31 -27.59 -1.60 9.90
CA GLY A 31 -27.06 -0.57 9.02
C GLY A 31 -26.08 -1.13 8.00
N ASP A 32 -26.63 -1.82 7.00
CA ASP A 32 -26.05 -2.21 5.70
C ASP A 32 -24.51 -2.24 5.60
N ILE A 33 -23.92 -3.40 5.93
CA ILE A 33 -22.52 -3.72 5.61
C ILE A 33 -22.51 -4.68 4.43
N THR A 34 -22.35 -4.14 3.22
CA THR A 34 -22.17 -4.95 2.01
C THR A 34 -20.78 -5.59 2.00
N ILE A 35 -20.66 -6.81 2.53
CA ILE A 35 -19.43 -7.62 2.43
C ILE A 35 -19.42 -8.30 1.07
N ASP A 36 -18.62 -7.77 0.13
CA ASP A 36 -18.39 -8.38 -1.18
C ASP A 36 -17.42 -9.57 -1.06
N SER A 37 -17.91 -10.66 -0.46
CA SER A 37 -17.18 -11.92 -0.31
C SER A 37 -17.09 -12.64 -1.65
N ASN A 38 -15.88 -12.73 -2.20
CA ASN A 38 -15.56 -13.45 -3.43
C ASN A 38 -16.07 -14.91 -3.36
N HIS A 39 -17.18 -15.20 -4.05
CA HIS A 39 -18.01 -16.37 -3.75
C HIS A 39 -17.67 -17.58 -4.62
N GLU A 40 -16.49 -18.18 -4.40
CA GLU A 40 -16.24 -19.55 -4.89
C GLU A 40 -17.25 -20.52 -4.25
N THR A 41 -17.82 -21.42 -5.04
CA THR A 41 -18.81 -22.39 -4.56
C THR A 41 -18.11 -23.69 -4.13
N PRO A 42 -18.69 -24.49 -3.21
CA PRO A 42 -18.09 -25.75 -2.77
C PRO A 42 -17.73 -26.70 -3.93
N ASP A 43 -18.54 -26.69 -4.99
CA ASP A 43 -18.34 -27.52 -6.19
C ASP A 43 -17.07 -27.12 -6.98
N GLN A 44 -16.70 -25.83 -6.99
CA GLN A 44 -15.48 -25.36 -7.66
C GLN A 44 -14.21 -25.81 -6.91
N ILE A 45 -14.28 -25.87 -5.58
CA ILE A 45 -13.18 -26.37 -4.73
C ILE A 45 -13.01 -27.90 -4.91
N ALA A 46 -14.10 -28.63 -5.14
CA ALA A 46 -14.04 -30.07 -5.43
C ALA A 46 -13.37 -30.39 -6.79
N ILE A 47 -13.68 -29.60 -7.84
CA ILE A 47 -13.09 -29.75 -9.18
C ILE A 47 -11.56 -29.54 -9.18
N ALA A 48 -11.01 -28.82 -8.19
CA ALA A 48 -9.57 -28.62 -8.06
C ALA A 48 -8.81 -29.85 -7.47
N PHE A 49 -9.51 -30.90 -7.02
CA PHE A 49 -8.90 -32.01 -6.27
C PHE A 49 -9.30 -33.43 -6.71
N GLN A 50 -10.20 -33.59 -7.69
CA GLN A 50 -10.61 -34.90 -8.23
C GLN A 50 -10.45 -34.96 -9.77
N ASP A 51 -10.08 -36.16 -10.23
CA ASP A 51 -9.84 -36.63 -11.61
C ASP A 51 -8.41 -36.41 -12.20
N ASP A 52 -7.67 -37.45 -12.65
CA ASP A 52 -7.74 -38.89 -12.33
C ASP A 52 -6.36 -39.57 -12.71
N PRO A 53 -6.11 -40.88 -12.44
CA PRO A 53 -4.74 -41.39 -12.30
C PRO A 53 -4.20 -42.23 -13.51
N PRO A 54 -3.59 -43.45 -13.42
CA PRO A 54 -2.44 -43.79 -14.26
C PRO A 54 -2.75 -44.70 -15.46
N THR A 55 -2.01 -44.52 -16.55
CA THR A 55 -1.98 -45.47 -17.69
C THR A 55 -0.53 -45.77 -18.11
N THR A 56 -0.17 -47.04 -18.12
CA THR A 56 1.07 -47.58 -18.71
C THR A 56 0.92 -47.88 -20.20
N GLU A 57 2.04 -47.86 -20.92
CA GLU A 57 2.39 -48.69 -22.09
C GLU A 57 1.26 -49.32 -22.94
N ASP A 58 1.17 -48.94 -24.23
CA ASP A 58 1.52 -49.84 -25.35
C ASP A 58 1.80 -49.06 -26.66
N THR A 59 2.26 -49.81 -27.66
CA THR A 59 2.74 -49.50 -29.01
C THR A 59 1.68 -49.04 -30.03
N ALA A 60 2.12 -48.30 -31.06
CA ALA A 60 2.08 -48.73 -32.48
C ALA A 60 2.52 -47.60 -33.45
N ALA A 61 2.91 -47.97 -34.69
CA ALA A 61 3.16 -47.13 -35.88
C ALA A 61 4.16 -45.94 -35.70
N VAL A 62 5.31 -45.86 -36.37
CA VAL A 62 5.73 -46.38 -37.70
C VAL A 62 4.79 -45.93 -38.84
N SER A 63 5.04 -44.73 -39.35
CA SER A 63 4.61 -44.25 -40.66
C SER A 63 5.79 -43.53 -41.32
N ALA A 64 6.16 -43.96 -42.52
CA ALA A 64 7.28 -43.41 -43.30
C ALA A 64 6.76 -42.78 -44.62
N ASP A 65 7.71 -42.43 -45.50
CA ASP A 65 7.52 -42.01 -46.90
C ASP A 65 6.87 -40.63 -47.16
N PRO A 66 7.11 -40.02 -48.35
CA PRO A 66 8.28 -40.08 -49.25
C PRO A 66 9.04 -38.73 -49.17
N VAL A 67 9.91 -38.23 -50.06
CA VAL A 67 10.45 -38.52 -51.42
C VAL A 67 11.92 -37.98 -51.40
N GLU A 68 12.86 -38.17 -52.33
CA GLU A 68 12.95 -38.80 -53.67
C GLU A 68 14.41 -39.27 -53.90
N ALA A 69 14.75 -39.88 -55.04
CA ALA A 69 16.12 -40.29 -55.36
C ALA A 69 16.52 -40.07 -56.84
N ALA A 70 17.63 -39.34 -57.04
CA ALA A 70 18.35 -39.13 -58.30
C ALA A 70 17.57 -38.40 -59.43
N PRO A 71 18.31 -37.84 -60.41
CA PRO A 71 18.62 -38.67 -61.59
C PRO A 71 20.11 -38.78 -61.90
N VAL A 72 20.46 -39.81 -62.69
CA VAL A 72 21.81 -40.01 -63.26
C VAL A 72 21.70 -39.98 -64.78
N ALA A 73 22.37 -39.00 -65.39
CA ALA A 73 22.78 -38.98 -66.79
C ALA A 73 23.93 -37.95 -66.90
N GLU A 74 24.97 -38.05 -67.73
CA GLU A 74 25.63 -39.12 -68.50
C GLU A 74 26.55 -38.34 -69.45
N GLU A 75 27.87 -38.32 -69.22
CA GLU A 75 28.82 -38.05 -70.30
C GLU A 75 30.20 -38.67 -69.98
N PRO A 76 30.70 -39.61 -70.81
CA PRO A 76 31.98 -40.28 -70.57
C PRO A 76 33.11 -39.83 -71.53
N ALA A 77 34.31 -39.61 -70.94
CA ALA A 77 35.62 -39.56 -71.60
C ALA A 77 35.88 -38.32 -72.51
N GLN A 78 37.11 -37.95 -72.89
CA GLN A 78 38.39 -38.67 -72.91
C GLN A 78 39.57 -37.80 -72.32
N PRO A 79 40.87 -38.13 -72.49
CA PRO A 79 41.52 -39.13 -71.66
C PRO A 79 42.88 -38.71 -71.06
N ALA A 80 43.46 -39.63 -70.27
CA ALA A 80 44.89 -39.70 -69.90
C ALA A 80 45.37 -38.65 -68.86
N LYS A 81 46.45 -38.88 -68.08
CA LYS A 81 47.53 -39.87 -68.21
C LYS A 81 47.81 -40.59 -66.88
N ARG A 82 48.08 -41.90 -66.93
CA ARG A 82 48.60 -42.68 -65.79
C ARG A 82 49.98 -42.14 -65.35
N LYS A 83 50.09 -41.65 -64.11
CA LYS A 83 51.32 -41.49 -63.30
C LYS A 83 50.89 -41.02 -61.89
N ARG A 84 51.39 -41.56 -60.78
CA ARG A 84 52.38 -42.63 -60.54
C ARG A 84 51.77 -43.70 -59.62
N ARG A 85 52.45 -44.86 -59.52
CA ARG A 85 52.34 -45.76 -58.36
C ARG A 85 52.56 -44.89 -57.11
N SER A 86 51.60 -44.85 -56.18
CA SER A 86 51.73 -44.04 -54.97
C SER A 86 53.00 -44.44 -54.23
N ASP A 87 53.80 -43.45 -53.85
CA ASP A 87 55.02 -43.72 -53.12
C ASP A 87 54.63 -44.34 -51.76
N PRO A 88 55.14 -45.54 -51.40
CA PRO A 88 54.75 -46.18 -50.15
C PRO A 88 55.09 -45.29 -48.94
N THR A 89 56.05 -44.38 -49.04
CA THR A 89 56.35 -43.41 -47.98
C THR A 89 55.24 -42.37 -47.81
N GLU A 90 54.57 -41.92 -48.87
CA GLU A 90 53.42 -40.99 -48.78
C GLU A 90 52.15 -41.69 -48.30
N ALA A 91 51.96 -42.97 -48.68
CA ALA A 91 50.90 -43.80 -48.14
C ALA A 91 51.08 -44.01 -46.61
N VAL A 92 52.32 -44.24 -46.16
CA VAL A 92 52.64 -44.35 -44.73
C VAL A 92 52.51 -43.01 -44.00
N LYS A 93 52.99 -41.89 -44.56
CA LYS A 93 52.80 -40.55 -43.96
C LYS A 93 51.33 -40.18 -43.78
N SER A 94 50.49 -40.43 -44.78
CA SER A 94 49.05 -40.15 -44.71
C SER A 94 48.32 -41.11 -43.77
N ALA A 95 48.74 -42.37 -43.66
CA ALA A 95 48.26 -43.28 -42.62
C ALA A 95 48.63 -42.80 -41.21
N ILE A 96 49.89 -42.38 -40.97
CA ILE A 96 50.35 -41.84 -39.68
C ILE A 96 49.63 -40.53 -39.34
N ALA A 97 49.41 -39.64 -40.31
CA ALA A 97 48.65 -38.41 -40.11
C ALA A 97 47.20 -38.71 -39.69
N LYS A 98 46.54 -39.63 -40.39
CA LYS A 98 45.18 -40.09 -40.06
C LYS A 98 45.12 -40.81 -38.70
N GLN A 99 46.15 -41.57 -38.34
CA GLN A 99 46.27 -42.19 -37.01
C GLN A 99 46.36 -41.13 -35.91
N ARG A 100 47.26 -40.14 -36.04
CA ARG A 100 47.40 -39.02 -35.10
C ARG A 100 46.17 -38.09 -35.04
N GLU A 101 45.33 -38.08 -36.08
CA GLU A 101 44.04 -37.38 -36.05
C GLU A 101 42.95 -38.21 -35.35
N ALA A 102 42.91 -39.53 -35.57
CA ALA A 102 42.03 -40.44 -34.84
C ALA A 102 42.38 -40.51 -33.34
N GLU A 103 43.67 -40.54 -33.00
CA GLU A 103 44.23 -40.50 -31.64
C GLU A 103 43.78 -39.23 -30.91
N ARG A 104 44.07 -38.03 -31.45
CA ARG A 104 43.57 -36.76 -30.88
C ARG A 104 42.04 -36.68 -30.77
N ARG A 105 41.30 -37.38 -31.65
CA ARG A 105 39.84 -37.45 -31.58
C ARG A 105 39.36 -38.43 -30.50
N ALA A 106 40.10 -39.50 -30.22
CA ALA A 106 39.88 -40.36 -29.08
C ALA A 106 40.18 -39.60 -27.78
N ASP A 107 41.36 -38.96 -27.65
CA ASP A 107 41.72 -38.13 -26.49
C ASP A 107 40.66 -37.07 -26.17
N ALA A 108 40.15 -36.37 -27.21
CA ALA A 108 39.09 -35.37 -27.08
C ALA A 108 37.71 -35.95 -26.76
N ALA A 109 37.45 -37.22 -27.10
CA ALA A 109 36.23 -37.92 -26.72
C ALA A 109 36.32 -38.45 -25.28
N GLU A 110 37.44 -39.07 -24.91
CA GLU A 110 37.70 -39.60 -23.56
C GLU A 110 37.73 -38.48 -22.52
N SER A 111 38.44 -37.38 -22.78
CA SER A 111 38.44 -36.21 -21.89
C SER A 111 37.05 -35.56 -21.77
N LYS A 112 36.22 -35.57 -22.84
CA LYS A 112 34.83 -35.11 -22.77
C LYS A 112 33.93 -36.07 -21.97
N VAL A 113 34.10 -37.39 -22.14
CA VAL A 113 33.41 -38.40 -21.34
C VAL A 113 33.83 -38.31 -19.87
N GLN A 114 35.10 -38.07 -19.58
CA GLN A 114 35.64 -37.89 -18.23
C GLN A 114 35.16 -36.57 -17.58
N ALA A 115 35.05 -35.49 -18.35
CA ALA A 115 34.44 -34.24 -17.87
C ALA A 115 32.94 -34.42 -17.57
N LEU A 116 32.22 -35.15 -18.42
CA LEU A 116 30.80 -35.48 -18.19
C LEU A 116 30.61 -36.46 -17.02
N SER A 117 31.50 -37.43 -16.83
CA SER A 117 31.44 -38.35 -15.69
C SER A 117 31.95 -37.73 -14.39
N ALA A 118 32.74 -36.66 -14.44
CA ALA A 118 33.09 -35.84 -13.28
C ALA A 118 31.96 -34.86 -12.91
N ALA A 119 31.27 -34.27 -13.90
CA ALA A 119 30.09 -33.42 -13.66
C ALA A 119 28.84 -34.23 -13.25
N GLY A 120 28.74 -35.46 -13.72
CA GLY A 120 27.73 -36.45 -13.33
C GLY A 120 28.18 -37.41 -12.22
N ALA A 121 29.38 -37.23 -11.66
CA ALA A 121 29.77 -37.95 -10.46
C ALA A 121 28.88 -37.45 -9.32
N PRO A 122 28.22 -38.33 -8.54
CA PRO A 122 27.70 -37.89 -7.26
C PRO A 122 28.90 -37.40 -6.46
N THR A 123 28.83 -36.17 -5.95
CA THR A 123 29.74 -35.70 -4.90
C THR A 123 29.87 -36.82 -3.89
N PRO A 124 31.09 -37.31 -3.55
CA PRO A 124 31.24 -38.32 -2.50
C PRO A 124 30.46 -37.81 -1.31
N PRO A 125 29.52 -38.58 -0.75
CA PRO A 125 28.59 -38.02 0.22
C PRO A 125 29.43 -37.41 1.33
N GLU A 126 29.37 -36.08 1.44
CA GLU A 126 29.76 -35.42 2.67
C GLU A 126 29.07 -36.20 3.76
N THR A 127 29.85 -36.65 4.75
CA THR A 127 29.25 -37.30 5.91
C THR A 127 28.22 -36.32 6.40
N GLN A 128 26.94 -36.66 6.25
CA GLN A 128 25.84 -35.79 6.63
C GLN A 128 25.89 -35.75 8.14
N THR A 129 26.69 -34.82 8.66
CA THR A 129 26.65 -34.36 10.04
C THR A 129 25.20 -34.06 10.28
N ALA A 130 24.53 -34.97 10.99
CA ALA A 130 23.08 -34.97 11.08
C ALA A 130 22.67 -33.57 11.54
N PRO A 131 21.79 -32.87 10.80
CA PRO A 131 21.58 -31.44 10.98
C PRO A 131 21.32 -31.17 12.45
N ASP A 132 22.18 -30.36 13.08
CA ASP A 132 22.29 -30.24 14.53
C ASP A 132 20.88 -30.13 15.14
N PRO A 133 20.53 -30.98 16.12
CA PRO A 133 19.15 -31.27 16.47
C PRO A 133 18.42 -29.99 16.85
N VAL A 134 17.64 -29.46 15.90
CA VAL A 134 17.14 -28.09 15.93
C VAL A 134 16.41 -27.89 17.27
N PRO A 135 16.90 -27.00 18.15
CA PRO A 135 16.38 -26.92 19.51
C PRO A 135 14.88 -26.61 19.39
N PRO A 136 14.01 -27.43 20.03
CA PRO A 136 12.58 -27.35 19.76
C PRO A 136 12.09 -25.95 20.11
N SER A 137 11.14 -25.42 19.33
CA SER A 137 10.83 -23.98 19.25
C SER A 137 10.40 -23.29 20.56
N TRP A 138 10.22 -24.07 21.63
CA TRP A 138 9.98 -23.60 22.98
C TRP A 138 11.25 -23.36 23.83
N SER A 139 12.41 -23.90 23.45
CA SER A 139 13.67 -23.76 24.19
C SER A 139 14.07 -22.30 24.38
N ARG A 140 13.92 -21.49 23.33
CA ARG A 140 14.20 -20.03 23.34
C ARG A 140 13.39 -19.24 24.36
N PHE A 141 12.20 -19.72 24.78
CA PHE A 141 11.45 -19.05 25.84
C PHE A 141 12.18 -19.11 27.18
N LYS A 142 13.01 -20.14 27.44
CA LYS A 142 13.81 -20.25 28.69
C LYS A 142 14.87 -19.15 28.85
N GLU A 143 15.28 -18.55 27.73
CA GLU A 143 16.33 -17.52 27.67
C GLU A 143 15.76 -16.11 27.76
N MET A 144 14.42 -15.97 27.76
CA MET A 144 13.76 -14.67 27.86
C MET A 144 13.81 -14.09 29.29
N PRO A 145 13.79 -12.76 29.44
CA PRO A 145 13.56 -12.14 30.74
C PRO A 145 12.14 -12.47 31.25
N GLY A 146 12.01 -12.68 32.57
CA GLY A 146 10.72 -12.92 33.23
C GLY A 146 10.27 -14.39 33.31
N VAL A 147 11.06 -15.34 32.78
CA VAL A 147 10.77 -16.78 32.83
C VAL A 147 10.54 -17.26 34.28
N PRO A 148 9.42 -17.98 34.55
CA PRO A 148 9.19 -18.67 35.82
C PRO A 148 10.31 -19.67 36.14
N LYS A 149 10.76 -19.70 37.39
CA LYS A 149 11.80 -20.62 37.88
C LYS A 149 11.21 -21.64 38.85
N PRO A 150 11.68 -22.90 38.87
CA PRO A 150 11.19 -23.92 39.81
C PRO A 150 11.20 -23.46 41.27
N ASP A 151 12.25 -22.75 41.68
CA ASP A 151 12.45 -22.24 43.06
C ASP A 151 11.38 -21.24 43.53
N GLN A 152 10.50 -20.76 42.65
CA GLN A 152 9.41 -19.83 42.97
C GLN A 152 8.11 -20.56 43.36
N PHE A 153 8.02 -21.88 43.22
CA PHE A 153 6.78 -22.65 43.37
C PHE A 153 6.93 -23.79 44.38
N THR A 154 5.84 -24.10 45.08
CA THR A 154 5.79 -25.21 46.05
C THR A 154 5.45 -26.56 45.42
N ALA A 155 4.66 -26.57 44.33
CA ALA A 155 4.41 -27.76 43.53
C ALA A 155 4.98 -27.62 42.12
N TYR A 156 5.41 -28.74 41.54
CA TYR A 156 5.87 -28.78 40.14
C TYR A 156 4.73 -28.50 39.15
N GLU A 157 3.49 -28.82 39.53
CA GLU A 157 2.29 -28.54 38.74
C GLU A 157 2.09 -27.03 38.56
N ASP A 158 2.15 -26.23 39.64
CA ASP A 158 2.09 -24.77 39.60
C ASP A 158 3.16 -24.18 38.65
N TYR A 159 4.41 -24.64 38.78
CA TYR A 159 5.52 -24.22 37.91
C TYR A 159 5.25 -24.55 36.44
N SER A 160 4.74 -25.76 36.16
CA SER A 160 4.43 -26.20 34.80
C SER A 160 3.29 -25.37 34.16
N MET A 161 2.29 -24.98 34.96
CA MET A 161 1.20 -24.11 34.52
C MET A 161 1.70 -22.69 34.26
N ALA A 162 2.45 -22.10 35.19
CA ALA A 162 3.02 -20.76 35.03
C ALA A 162 3.99 -20.68 33.83
N LEU A 163 4.77 -21.74 33.57
CA LEU A 163 5.62 -21.81 32.38
C LEU A 163 4.80 -21.94 31.09
N ALA A 164 3.67 -22.67 31.10
CA ALA A 164 2.78 -22.77 29.95
C ALA A 164 2.05 -21.44 29.66
N GLU A 165 1.64 -20.71 30.70
CA GLU A 165 1.07 -19.36 30.62
C GLU A 165 2.09 -18.37 30.04
N PHE A 166 3.30 -18.31 30.61
CA PHE A 166 4.39 -17.49 30.09
C PHE A 166 4.72 -17.78 28.62
N VAL A 167 4.77 -19.05 28.22
CA VAL A 167 5.01 -19.46 26.82
C VAL A 167 3.82 -19.13 25.91
N SER A 168 2.59 -19.09 26.42
CA SER A 168 1.42 -18.63 25.68
C SER A 168 1.50 -17.12 25.42
N ASP A 169 1.74 -16.33 26.47
CA ASP A 169 1.78 -14.87 26.38
C ASP A 169 2.98 -14.36 25.58
N ALA A 170 4.15 -15.01 25.71
CA ALA A 170 5.31 -14.71 24.86
C ALA A 170 4.98 -14.92 23.37
N LYS A 171 4.35 -16.05 22.99
CA LYS A 171 3.91 -16.30 21.61
C LYS A 171 2.87 -15.28 21.13
N GLN A 172 1.92 -14.92 21.99
CA GLN A 172 0.93 -13.90 21.64
C GLN A 172 1.56 -12.51 21.45
N GLY A 173 2.49 -12.11 22.33
CA GLY A 173 3.24 -10.87 22.22
C GLY A 173 4.04 -10.81 20.92
N GLU A 174 4.75 -11.89 20.58
CA GLU A 174 5.46 -12.03 19.30
C GLU A 174 4.53 -11.97 18.08
N GLN A 175 3.37 -12.64 18.12
CA GLN A 175 2.41 -12.59 17.02
C GLN A 175 1.82 -11.19 16.84
N ARG A 176 1.50 -10.48 17.93
CA ARG A 176 1.04 -9.09 17.92
C ARG A 176 2.12 -8.17 17.34
N ALA A 177 3.36 -8.24 17.84
CA ALA A 177 4.48 -7.43 17.37
C ALA A 177 4.81 -7.70 15.90
N ALA A 178 4.83 -8.97 15.46
CA ALA A 178 5.05 -9.34 14.07
C ALA A 178 3.88 -8.96 13.15
N HIS A 179 2.66 -8.82 13.68
CA HIS A 179 1.51 -8.29 12.95
C HIS A 179 1.60 -6.77 12.80
N GLU A 180 1.88 -6.06 13.89
CA GLU A 180 2.10 -4.60 13.93
C GLU A 180 3.25 -4.18 12.98
N GLN A 181 4.40 -4.85 13.04
CA GLN A 181 5.53 -4.62 12.13
C GLN A 181 5.14 -4.84 10.66
N ARG A 182 4.31 -5.85 10.35
CA ARG A 182 3.81 -6.07 8.99
C ARG A 182 2.82 -4.99 8.55
N GLN A 183 1.93 -4.52 9.42
CA GLN A 183 1.03 -3.41 9.12
C GLN A 183 1.80 -2.11 8.87
N VAL A 184 2.80 -1.79 9.70
CA VAL A 184 3.66 -0.61 9.52
C VAL A 184 4.46 -0.69 8.22
N ALA A 185 5.03 -1.87 7.90
CA ALA A 185 5.74 -2.08 6.63
C ALA A 185 4.81 -1.95 5.40
N GLN A 186 3.59 -2.50 5.48
CA GLN A 186 2.58 -2.36 4.41
C GLN A 186 2.13 -0.90 4.24
N GLN A 187 1.92 -0.16 5.32
CA GLN A 187 1.59 1.26 5.25
C GLN A 187 2.72 2.09 4.64
N GLN A 188 3.99 1.77 4.92
CA GLN A 188 5.14 2.41 4.28
C GLN A 188 5.22 2.08 2.78
N GLN A 189 5.00 0.82 2.40
CA GLN A 189 4.93 0.41 0.99
C GLN A 189 3.81 1.15 0.24
N VAL A 190 2.59 1.20 0.78
CA VAL A 190 1.46 1.92 0.17
C VAL A 190 1.73 3.42 0.03
N GLN A 191 2.44 4.04 0.98
CA GLN A 191 2.88 5.44 0.86
C GLN A 191 3.92 5.64 -0.24
N LEU A 192 4.92 4.76 -0.34
CA LEU A 192 5.92 4.79 -1.41
C LEU A 192 5.31 4.53 -2.79
N ASP A 193 4.35 3.60 -2.89
CA ASP A 193 3.62 3.27 -4.12
C ASP A 193 2.58 4.32 -4.53
N ARG A 194 2.12 5.15 -3.60
CA ARG A 194 1.35 6.37 -3.89
C ARG A 194 2.28 7.47 -4.38
N TRP A 195 3.41 7.66 -3.68
CA TRP A 195 4.38 8.71 -3.95
C TRP A 195 5.06 8.58 -5.31
N SER A 196 5.45 7.35 -5.71
CA SER A 196 6.00 7.07 -7.04
C SER A 196 5.03 7.44 -8.16
N LYS A 197 3.74 7.10 -8.01
CA LYS A 197 2.69 7.48 -8.97
C LYS A 197 2.53 9.00 -9.08
N THR A 198 2.51 9.73 -7.96
CA THR A 198 2.43 11.19 -8.01
C THR A 198 3.67 11.85 -8.64
N LEU A 199 4.86 11.25 -8.52
CA LEU A 199 6.05 11.69 -9.25
C LEU A 199 5.94 11.42 -10.75
N ASP A 200 5.45 10.25 -11.15
CA ASP A 200 5.30 9.89 -12.56
C ASP A 200 4.14 10.64 -13.24
N GLU A 201 3.10 11.02 -12.51
CA GLU A 201 2.05 11.96 -12.93
C GLU A 201 2.60 13.39 -13.10
N ALA A 202 3.48 13.84 -12.18
CA ALA A 202 4.17 15.12 -12.31
C ALA A 202 5.06 15.15 -13.55
N ARG A 203 5.85 14.10 -13.83
CA ARG A 203 6.68 13.95 -15.03
C ARG A 203 5.90 13.97 -16.34
N GLN A 204 4.70 13.37 -16.35
CA GLN A 204 3.81 13.39 -17.51
C GLN A 204 3.20 14.78 -17.74
N THR A 205 3.02 15.56 -16.68
CA THR A 205 2.46 16.93 -16.73
C THR A 205 3.52 17.98 -17.07
N ASP A 206 4.74 17.81 -16.55
CA ASP A 206 5.86 18.72 -16.67
C ASP A 206 7.14 17.91 -17.00
N PRO A 207 7.50 17.75 -18.29
CA PRO A 207 8.69 17.00 -18.69
C PRO A 207 10.02 17.64 -18.28
N ALA A 208 10.01 18.87 -17.75
CA ALA A 208 11.18 19.54 -17.15
C ALA A 208 11.18 19.44 -15.61
N PHE A 209 10.30 18.62 -15.03
CA PHE A 209 10.16 18.46 -13.58
C PHE A 209 11.46 18.01 -12.90
N ASP A 210 12.07 16.90 -13.34
CA ASP A 210 13.31 16.41 -12.72
C ASP A 210 14.48 17.40 -12.87
N ASP A 211 14.56 18.15 -13.98
CA ASP A 211 15.53 19.24 -14.20
C ASP A 211 15.28 20.46 -13.30
N SER A 212 14.07 20.62 -12.75
CA SER A 212 13.70 21.71 -11.82
C SER A 212 13.99 21.40 -10.35
N LEU A 213 14.34 20.14 -10.04
CA LEU A 213 14.64 19.71 -8.68
C LEU A 213 16.13 19.85 -8.36
N ASN A 214 16.44 20.50 -7.24
CA ASN A 214 17.82 20.63 -6.77
C ASN A 214 18.14 19.46 -5.82
N LEU A 215 18.78 18.41 -6.32
CA LEU A 215 19.09 17.19 -5.55
C LEU A 215 19.98 17.44 -4.31
N ASP A 216 20.80 18.49 -4.34
CA ASP A 216 21.63 18.92 -3.20
C ASP A 216 20.82 19.63 -2.07
N THR A 217 19.50 19.79 -2.23
CA THR A 217 18.64 20.48 -1.25
C THR A 217 18.53 19.67 0.05
N PRO A 218 19.00 20.19 1.20
CA PRO A 218 19.01 19.44 2.45
C PRO A 218 17.59 19.34 3.04
N MET A 219 16.96 18.17 2.91
CA MET A 219 15.63 17.89 3.47
C MET A 219 15.71 16.99 4.71
N SER A 220 15.19 17.45 5.85
CA SER A 220 15.07 16.63 7.06
C SER A 220 13.87 15.68 7.00
N MET A 221 13.88 14.62 7.80
CA MET A 221 12.79 13.63 7.87
C MET A 221 11.36 14.22 7.94
N PRO A 222 11.03 15.22 8.78
CA PRO A 222 9.68 15.82 8.80
C PRO A 222 9.32 16.57 7.51
N MET A 223 10.30 17.12 6.79
CA MET A 223 10.07 17.75 5.48
C MET A 223 9.72 16.70 4.43
N GLN A 224 10.49 15.60 4.40
CA GLN A 224 10.26 14.47 3.49
C GLN A 224 8.89 13.80 3.76
N HIS A 225 8.55 13.57 5.04
CA HIS A 225 7.29 12.97 5.44
C HIS A 225 6.09 13.81 4.98
N LEU A 226 6.06 15.12 5.29
CA LEU A 226 4.95 15.96 4.86
C LEU A 226 4.90 16.11 3.33
N ALA A 227 6.05 16.16 2.64
CA ALA A 227 6.07 16.20 1.18
C ALA A 227 5.52 14.92 0.52
N MET A 228 5.58 13.76 1.17
CA MET A 228 4.98 12.51 0.68
C MET A 228 3.51 12.33 1.09
N GLU A 229 3.11 12.87 2.25
CA GLU A 229 1.74 12.75 2.77
C GLU A 229 0.78 13.78 2.14
N SER A 230 1.27 15.01 1.93
CA SER A 230 0.52 16.19 1.47
C SER A 230 -0.06 16.02 0.05
N PRO A 231 -1.30 16.47 -0.20
CA PRO A 231 -1.84 16.60 -1.56
C PRO A 231 -1.02 17.55 -2.47
N GLN A 232 -0.29 18.50 -1.88
CA GLN A 232 0.54 19.49 -2.58
C GLN A 232 2.03 19.10 -2.60
N GLY A 233 2.37 17.84 -2.29
CA GLY A 233 3.75 17.34 -2.14
C GLY A 233 4.72 17.68 -3.28
N ILE A 234 4.26 17.62 -4.54
CA ILE A 234 5.05 17.98 -5.73
C ILE A 234 5.41 19.48 -5.72
N GLU A 235 4.45 20.36 -5.43
CA GLU A 235 4.69 21.80 -5.34
C GLU A 235 5.54 22.17 -4.12
N ILE A 236 5.41 21.43 -3.02
CA ILE A 236 6.30 21.56 -1.85
C ILE A 236 7.75 21.28 -2.24
N LEU A 237 8.03 20.22 -3.01
CA LEU A 237 9.39 19.90 -3.47
C LEU A 237 9.93 20.89 -4.50
N LYS A 238 9.10 21.36 -5.44
CA LYS A 238 9.49 22.43 -6.39
C LYS A 238 9.80 23.73 -5.65
N TRP A 239 9.02 24.09 -4.63
CA TRP A 239 9.27 25.27 -3.81
C TRP A 239 10.55 25.14 -2.96
N LEU A 240 10.76 24.01 -2.29
CA LEU A 240 11.99 23.71 -1.52
C LEU A 240 13.23 23.76 -2.42
N SER A 241 13.16 23.16 -3.62
CA SER A 241 14.24 23.19 -4.61
C SER A 241 14.57 24.61 -5.06
N ALA A 242 13.56 25.45 -5.27
CA ALA A 242 13.74 26.85 -5.66
C ALA A 242 14.25 27.76 -4.52
N HIS A 243 14.12 27.33 -3.24
CA HIS A 243 14.50 28.11 -2.06
C HIS A 243 15.42 27.31 -1.11
N PRO A 244 16.65 26.95 -1.54
CA PRO A 244 17.54 26.09 -0.75
C PRO A 244 17.95 26.70 0.59
N ASP A 245 18.00 28.04 0.72
CA ASP A 245 18.24 28.73 1.99
C ASP A 245 17.12 28.47 3.02
N ASP A 246 15.86 28.48 2.57
CA ASP A 246 14.70 28.20 3.43
C ASP A 246 14.59 26.70 3.73
N ALA A 247 14.93 25.84 2.77
CA ALA A 247 15.04 24.40 3.01
C ALA A 247 16.11 24.08 4.08
N GLN A 248 17.30 24.69 3.99
CA GLN A 248 18.38 24.54 4.98
C GLN A 248 18.04 25.18 6.33
N ARG A 249 17.26 26.27 6.34
CA ARG A 249 16.70 26.82 7.58
C ARG A 249 15.76 25.81 8.24
N ILE A 250 14.82 25.23 7.50
CA ILE A 250 13.81 24.31 8.05
C ILE A 250 14.43 22.95 8.43
N SER A 251 15.45 22.48 7.69
CA SER A 251 16.14 21.21 7.96
C SER A 251 16.86 21.18 9.31
N THR A 252 17.31 22.36 9.79
CA THR A 252 18.02 22.55 11.06
C THR A 252 17.12 22.86 12.26
N LEU A 253 15.81 23.03 12.05
CA LEU A 253 14.84 23.23 13.14
C LEU A 253 14.55 21.94 13.93
N HIS A 254 14.03 22.10 15.13
CA HIS A 254 13.48 20.97 15.88
C HIS A 254 12.27 20.36 15.12
N PRO A 255 12.06 19.03 15.07
CA PRO A 255 11.04 18.43 14.19
C PRO A 255 9.61 18.96 14.38
N ALA A 256 9.20 19.28 15.61
CA ALA A 256 7.89 19.87 15.88
C ALA A 256 7.73 21.33 15.38
N GLU A 257 8.84 22.02 15.12
CA GLU A 257 8.86 23.34 14.46
C GLU A 257 8.96 23.19 12.95
N ALA A 258 9.74 22.24 12.45
CA ALA A 258 9.80 21.90 11.02
C ALA A 258 8.41 21.55 10.47
N TYR A 259 7.62 20.71 11.14
CA TYR A 259 6.23 20.43 10.74
C TYR A 259 5.35 21.69 10.73
N ARG A 260 5.55 22.63 11.66
CA ARG A 260 4.79 23.90 11.71
C ARG A 260 5.18 24.87 10.61
N GLU A 261 6.43 24.87 10.16
CA GLU A 261 6.88 25.66 9.01
C GLU A 261 6.40 25.02 7.71
N MET A 262 6.54 23.71 7.56
CA MET A 262 6.08 22.97 6.37
C MET A 262 4.56 23.08 6.18
N GLY A 263 3.75 22.96 7.23
CA GLY A 263 2.29 23.18 7.13
C GLY A 263 1.89 24.63 6.79
N LYS A 264 2.74 25.63 7.10
CA LYS A 264 2.54 27.01 6.60
C LYS A 264 2.90 27.14 5.12
N LEU A 265 3.85 26.35 4.61
CA LEU A 265 4.19 26.31 3.19
C LEU A 265 3.08 25.61 2.40
N GLU A 266 2.62 24.45 2.87
CA GLU A 266 1.46 23.74 2.32
C GLU A 266 0.23 24.65 2.19
N ALA A 267 -0.19 25.32 3.27
CA ALA A 267 -1.33 26.24 3.24
C ALA A 267 -1.12 27.49 2.34
N ARG A 268 0.13 27.90 2.10
CA ARG A 268 0.46 28.96 1.12
C ARG A 268 0.37 28.46 -0.32
N LEU A 269 0.82 27.24 -0.58
CA LEU A 269 0.79 26.61 -1.91
C LEU A 269 -0.64 26.24 -2.29
N GLU A 270 -1.45 25.74 -1.34
CA GLU A 270 -2.89 25.54 -1.52
C GLU A 270 -3.61 26.85 -1.87
N ALA A 271 -3.30 27.94 -1.16
CA ALA A 271 -3.89 29.26 -1.42
C ALA A 271 -3.36 29.96 -2.69
N ALA A 272 -2.19 29.56 -3.20
CA ALA A 272 -1.60 30.07 -4.43
C ALA A 272 -2.00 29.25 -5.67
N SER A 273 -2.31 27.97 -5.50
CA SER A 273 -2.85 27.12 -6.55
C SER A 273 -4.22 27.65 -6.99
N PRO A 274 -4.50 27.76 -8.30
CA PRO A 274 -5.82 28.16 -8.76
C PRO A 274 -6.86 27.15 -8.23
N PRO A 275 -8.00 27.59 -7.68
CA PRO A 275 -8.99 26.68 -7.13
C PRO A 275 -9.44 25.71 -8.23
N VAL A 276 -9.15 24.41 -8.02
CA VAL A 276 -9.57 23.34 -8.93
C VAL A 276 -11.05 23.52 -9.20
N SER A 277 -11.42 23.62 -10.48
CA SER A 277 -12.78 23.95 -10.92
C SER A 277 -13.75 22.77 -10.73
N GLY A 278 -13.93 22.35 -9.47
CA GLY A 278 -15.09 21.58 -9.07
C GLY A 278 -16.38 22.30 -9.47
N PRO A 279 -17.50 21.57 -9.64
CA PRO A 279 -18.74 22.13 -10.17
C PRO A 279 -19.15 23.37 -9.38
N ALA A 280 -19.14 24.52 -10.05
CA ALA A 280 -19.26 25.84 -9.42
C ALA A 280 -20.44 25.84 -8.43
N ARG A 281 -20.11 25.99 -7.13
CA ARG A 281 -20.99 25.71 -5.97
C ARG A 281 -22.43 26.04 -6.32
N VAL A 282 -23.25 25.02 -6.55
CA VAL A 282 -24.57 25.16 -7.19
C VAL A 282 -25.47 26.00 -6.30
N VAL A 283 -25.47 27.31 -6.56
CA VAL A 283 -26.33 28.28 -5.89
C VAL A 283 -27.75 27.88 -6.29
N SER A 284 -28.52 27.40 -5.32
CA SER A 284 -29.81 26.77 -5.58
C SER A 284 -30.68 27.69 -6.43
N SER A 285 -31.17 27.19 -7.57
CA SER A 285 -32.16 27.89 -8.42
C SER A 285 -33.57 27.89 -7.78
N ALA A 286 -33.60 28.04 -6.46
CA ALA A 286 -34.80 28.29 -5.67
C ALA A 286 -35.36 29.65 -6.08
N LYS A 287 -36.68 29.70 -6.32
CA LYS A 287 -37.34 30.94 -6.72
C LYS A 287 -37.14 31.99 -5.63
N ALA A 288 -36.73 33.19 -6.04
CA ALA A 288 -36.37 34.27 -5.12
C ALA A 288 -37.47 34.49 -4.05
N PRO A 289 -37.10 34.76 -2.78
CA PRO A 289 -38.06 34.99 -1.71
C PRO A 289 -39.14 35.99 -2.11
N ILE A 290 -40.39 35.67 -1.79
CA ILE A 290 -41.54 36.50 -2.13
C ILE A 290 -41.31 37.87 -1.50
N LYS A 291 -41.20 38.92 -2.32
CA LYS A 291 -41.09 40.29 -1.82
C LYS A 291 -42.31 40.57 -0.92
N PRO A 292 -42.14 41.08 0.30
CA PRO A 292 -43.28 41.44 1.13
C PRO A 292 -44.14 42.43 0.35
N LEU A 293 -45.45 42.16 0.29
CA LEU A 293 -46.40 43.10 -0.25
C LEU A 293 -46.34 44.35 0.64
N GLY A 294 -45.88 45.46 0.06
CA GLY A 294 -45.74 46.71 0.79
C GLY A 294 -47.09 47.12 1.36
N THR A 295 -47.08 47.59 2.61
CA THR A 295 -48.29 48.01 3.35
C THR A 295 -49.06 49.03 2.52
N SER A 296 -50.24 48.63 2.01
CA SER A 296 -51.22 49.59 1.51
C SER A 296 -51.54 50.56 2.65
N PRO A 297 -51.67 51.87 2.41
CA PRO A 297 -52.32 52.73 3.38
C PRO A 297 -53.72 52.15 3.69
N PRO A 298 -54.21 52.27 4.93
CA PRO A 298 -55.54 51.80 5.28
C PRO A 298 -56.58 52.52 4.43
N VAL A 299 -57.49 51.74 3.84
CA VAL A 299 -58.72 52.28 3.29
C VAL A 299 -59.68 52.38 4.45
N GLU A 300 -59.98 53.59 4.91
CA GLU A 300 -60.97 53.82 5.95
C GLU A 300 -62.34 53.30 5.47
N ASP A 301 -62.89 52.29 6.15
CA ASP A 301 -64.26 51.84 5.88
C ASP A 301 -65.23 52.86 6.52
N PRO A 302 -66.15 53.48 5.74
CA PRO A 302 -67.10 54.45 6.27
C PRO A 302 -67.98 53.93 7.42
N PHE A 303 -68.04 52.60 7.62
CA PHE A 303 -68.82 51.92 8.66
C PHE A 303 -67.99 51.30 9.78
N GLU A 304 -66.67 51.52 9.81
CA GLU A 304 -65.83 51.03 10.91
C GLU A 304 -66.26 51.67 12.25
N ILE A 305 -66.51 50.82 13.25
CA ILE A 305 -66.90 51.25 14.59
C ILE A 305 -65.61 51.49 15.38
N THR A 306 -65.08 52.70 15.29
CA THR A 306 -63.97 53.14 16.14
C THR A 306 -64.46 53.35 17.57
N ASP A 307 -63.73 52.76 18.53
CA ASP A 307 -64.10 52.71 19.97
C ASP A 307 -63.98 54.09 20.67
N ASP A 308 -63.51 55.10 19.95
CA ASP A 308 -63.37 56.49 20.38
C ASP A 308 -64.68 57.31 20.33
N LEU A 309 -65.74 56.80 19.68
CA LEU A 309 -67.03 57.49 19.54
C LEU A 309 -68.08 56.98 20.53
N SER A 310 -68.75 57.91 21.23
CA SER A 310 -69.81 57.57 22.18
C SER A 310 -71.00 56.90 21.49
N MET A 311 -71.61 55.90 22.15
CA MET A 311 -72.70 55.11 21.56
C MET A 311 -73.93 55.96 21.16
N ASP A 312 -74.22 57.02 21.93
CA ASP A 312 -75.26 58.02 21.59
C ASP A 312 -74.95 58.77 20.28
N GLU A 313 -73.69 59.05 20.00
CA GLU A 313 -73.26 59.74 18.79
C GLU A 313 -73.27 58.80 17.58
N HIS A 314 -72.88 57.53 17.76
CA HIS A 314 -73.08 56.48 16.76
C HIS A 314 -74.57 56.36 16.39
N PHE A 315 -75.47 56.26 17.37
CA PHE A 315 -76.92 56.23 17.11
C PHE A 315 -77.44 57.49 16.42
N ARG A 316 -76.93 58.69 16.75
CA ARG A 316 -77.28 59.92 16.02
C ARG A 316 -76.83 59.86 14.56
N ARG A 317 -75.60 59.40 14.29
CA ARG A 317 -75.05 59.28 12.93
C ARG A 317 -75.85 58.28 12.08
N MET A 318 -76.18 57.12 12.64
CA MET A 318 -76.99 56.10 11.98
C MET A 318 -78.43 56.60 11.70
N ASN A 319 -79.12 57.18 12.69
CA ASN A 319 -80.46 57.75 12.49
C ASN A 319 -80.47 58.93 11.50
N ALA A 320 -79.38 59.69 11.38
CA ALA A 320 -79.24 60.73 10.37
C ALA A 320 -79.03 60.13 8.96
N ALA A 321 -78.20 59.09 8.84
CA ALA A 321 -77.96 58.39 7.59
C ALA A 321 -79.23 57.69 7.08
N ASP A 322 -80.02 57.04 7.95
CA ASP A 322 -81.26 56.39 7.53
C ASP A 322 -82.37 57.38 7.15
N ARG A 323 -82.43 58.57 7.75
CA ARG A 323 -83.27 59.66 7.23
C ARG A 323 -82.82 60.14 5.85
N GLN A 324 -81.52 60.28 5.62
CA GLN A 324 -80.99 60.63 4.29
C GLN A 324 -81.24 59.52 3.25
N ALA A 325 -81.29 58.26 3.68
CA ALA A 325 -81.66 57.10 2.86
C ALA A 325 -83.18 56.84 2.78
N GLY A 326 -84.02 57.65 3.43
CA GLY A 326 -85.48 57.52 3.40
C GLY A 326 -86.05 56.28 4.10
N ARG A 327 -85.36 55.74 5.11
CA ARG A 327 -85.78 54.54 5.87
C ARG A 327 -86.50 54.85 7.19
N LEU A 328 -86.54 56.13 7.61
CA LEU A 328 -87.13 56.67 8.85
C LEU A 328 -87.80 58.02 8.60
#